data_AF-A0A179SHD1-F1
#
_entry.id   AF-A0A179SHD1-F1
#
_cell.length_a   1.000
_cell.length_b   1.000
_cell.length_c   1.000
_cell.angle_alpha   90.00
_cell.angle_beta   90.00
_cell.angle_gamma   90.00
#
_symmetry.space_group_name_H-M   'P 1'
#
loop_
_entity.id
_entity.type
_entity.pdbx_description
1 polymer ?
#
loop_
_entity_poly.entity_id
_entity_poly.type
_entity_poly.pdbx_seq_one_letter_code
_entity_poly.pdbx_strand_id
1 'polypeptide(L)'
;MSKLSFSEHPAAVGETYLEHMGVATGFGLSMIAGGLACLVHGLLPFAFTSTGSRTIVRLHDRMVANRARAAHHRAEASSAVSA
;
A
#
# COMPACT_ATOMS: atom_id res chain seq x y z
N MET A 1 0.76 -1.99 26.82
CA MET A 1 -0.18 -1.00 26.26
C MET A 1 0.60 -0.19 25.23
N SER A 2 0.68 -0.71 24.00
CA SER A 2 1.53 -0.17 22.94
C SER A 2 0.96 1.16 22.46
N LYS A 3 1.74 2.22 22.60
CA LYS A 3 1.36 3.60 22.31
C LYS A 3 0.87 3.71 20.87
N LEU A 4 -0.39 4.11 20.70
CA LEU A 4 -0.99 4.53 19.45
C LEU A 4 -0.39 5.88 19.04
N SER A 5 0.90 5.91 18.78
CA SER A 5 1.55 7.12 18.32
C SER A 5 1.51 7.14 16.81
N PHE A 6 0.57 7.93 16.30
CA PHE A 6 0.49 8.37 14.93
C PHE A 6 1.83 8.98 14.43
N SER A 7 2.75 9.35 15.33
CA SER A 7 4.04 9.98 15.02
C SER A 7 5.28 9.08 15.24
N GLU A 8 5.20 8.01 16.03
CA GLU A 8 6.35 7.11 16.27
C GLU A 8 6.53 6.09 15.14
N HIS A 9 5.45 5.69 14.46
CA HIS A 9 5.55 4.73 13.34
C HIS A 9 6.20 5.33 12.06
N PRO A 10 5.90 6.57 11.62
CA PRO A 10 6.56 7.19 10.46
C PRO A 10 8.03 7.49 10.73
N ALA A 11 8.36 7.93 11.95
CA ALA A 11 9.73 8.22 12.37
C ALA A 11 10.61 6.95 12.38
N ALA A 12 10.04 5.77 12.61
CA ALA A 12 10.76 4.49 12.59
C ALA A 12 11.12 4.00 11.17
N VAL A 13 10.53 4.59 10.11
CA VAL A 13 10.83 4.27 8.70
C VAL A 13 11.38 5.44 7.89
N GLY A 14 11.55 6.62 8.50
CA GLY A 14 12.15 7.79 7.84
C GLY A 14 11.24 8.51 6.84
N GLU A 15 9.94 8.26 6.87
CA GLU A 15 8.94 8.95 6.03
C GLU A 15 8.27 10.09 6.81
N THR A 16 7.92 11.18 6.13
CA THR A 16 7.08 12.20 6.75
C THR A 16 5.67 11.62 6.98
N TYR A 17 5.02 12.01 8.09
CA TYR A 17 3.66 11.53 8.41
C TYR A 17 2.67 11.75 7.25
N LEU A 18 2.81 12.86 6.52
CA LEU A 18 1.95 13.20 5.38
C LEU A 18 2.18 12.29 4.16
N GLU A 19 3.44 11.91 3.88
CA GLU A 19 3.74 10.93 2.82
C GLU A 19 3.15 9.57 3.17
N HIS A 20 3.40 9.08 4.39
CA HIS A 20 2.88 7.80 4.85
C HIS A 20 1.35 7.77 4.85
N MET A 21 0.72 8.83 5.36
CA MET A 21 -0.72 9.00 5.36
C MET A 21 -1.28 9.01 3.93
N GLY A 22 -0.69 9.78 3.01
CA GLY A 22 -1.14 9.83 1.62
C GLY A 22 -1.08 8.47 0.91
N VAL A 23 0.01 7.74 1.09
CA VAL A 23 0.18 6.39 0.51
C VAL A 23 -0.80 5.40 1.14
N ALA A 24 -0.89 5.36 2.47
CA ALA A 24 -1.76 4.43 3.20
C ALA A 24 -3.25 4.71 2.90
N THR A 25 -3.68 5.97 2.97
CA THR A 25 -5.06 6.37 2.67
C THR A 25 -5.41 6.10 1.21
N GLY A 26 -4.53 6.41 0.25
CA GLY A 26 -4.77 6.11 -1.17
C GLY A 26 -4.87 4.61 -1.48
N PHE A 27 -4.08 3.79 -0.76
CA PHE A 27 -4.17 2.33 -0.83
C PHE A 27 -5.50 1.82 -0.25
N GLY A 28 -5.88 2.28 0.94
CA GLY A 28 -7.12 1.90 1.60
C GLY A 28 -8.37 2.31 0.82
N LEU A 29 -8.41 3.53 0.27
CA LEU A 29 -9.53 3.99 -0.58
C LEU A 29 -9.69 3.12 -1.83
N SER A 30 -8.57 2.69 -2.43
CA SER A 30 -8.61 1.77 -3.57
C SER A 30 -9.18 0.40 -3.17
N MET A 31 -8.85 -0.12 -1.98
CA MET A 31 -9.45 -1.36 -1.47
C MET A 31 -10.95 -1.23 -1.25
N ILE A 32 -11.41 -0.14 -0.63
CA ILE A 32 -12.83 0.13 -0.39
C ILE A 32 -13.59 0.20 -1.72
N ALA A 33 -13.08 0.95 -2.70
CA ALA A 33 -13.69 1.07 -4.01
C ALA A 33 -13.77 -0.28 -4.75
N GLY A 34 -12.69 -1.08 -4.70
CA GLY A 34 -12.68 -2.43 -5.26
C GLY A 34 -13.69 -3.37 -4.58
N GLY A 35 -13.79 -3.30 -3.26
CA GLY A 35 -14.77 -4.07 -2.48
C GLY A 35 -16.21 -3.67 -2.80
N LEU A 36 -16.51 -2.36 -2.86
CA LEU A 36 -17.82 -1.85 -3.28
C LEU A 36 -18.18 -2.32 -4.69
N ALA A 37 -17.23 -2.31 -5.62
CA ALA A 37 -17.44 -2.81 -6.97
C ALA A 37 -17.79 -4.31 -6.98
N CYS A 38 -17.15 -5.13 -6.14
CA CYS A 38 -17.51 -6.55 -5.98
C CYS A 38 -18.91 -6.73 -5.37
N LEU A 39 -19.29 -5.93 -4.39
CA LEU A 39 -20.63 -5.98 -3.78
C LEU A 39 -21.71 -5.63 -4.80
N VAL A 40 -21.50 -4.56 -5.58
CA VAL A 40 -22.42 -4.18 -6.65
C VAL A 40 -22.47 -5.27 -7.73
N HIS A 41 -21.34 -5.87 -8.10
CA HIS A 41 -21.31 -6.99 -9.04
C HIS A 41 -22.10 -8.21 -8.53
N GLY A 42 -22.02 -8.52 -7.23
CA GLY A 42 -22.81 -9.59 -6.62
C GLY A 42 -24.33 -9.35 -6.71
N LEU A 43 -24.76 -8.09 -6.68
CA LEU A 43 -26.16 -7.70 -6.88
C LEU A 43 -26.55 -7.61 -8.36
N LEU A 44 -25.65 -7.08 -9.19
CA LEU A 44 -25.81 -6.84 -10.62
C LEU A 44 -24.67 -7.51 -11.38
N PRO A 45 -24.82 -8.79 -11.80
CA PRO A 45 -23.73 -9.59 -12.37
C PRO A 45 -23.16 -9.05 -13.68
N PHE A 46 -23.83 -8.10 -14.31
CA PHE A 46 -23.35 -7.41 -15.52
C PHE A 46 -22.56 -6.13 -15.22
N ALA A 47 -22.60 -5.61 -13.99
CA ALA A 47 -21.88 -4.42 -13.59
C ALA A 47 -20.50 -4.80 -12.99
N PHE A 48 -19.46 -4.00 -13.27
CA PHE A 48 -18.15 -4.10 -12.62
C PHE A 48 -17.42 -5.46 -12.72
N THR A 49 -17.69 -6.26 -13.76
CA THR A 49 -17.22 -7.66 -13.93
C THR A 49 -15.71 -7.87 -13.77
N SER A 50 -14.88 -6.86 -14.03
CA SER A 50 -13.41 -6.95 -13.86
C SER A 50 -12.83 -5.90 -12.92
N THR A 51 -13.65 -5.05 -12.32
CA THR A 51 -13.17 -3.91 -11.53
C THR A 51 -12.54 -4.35 -10.22
N GLY A 52 -13.14 -5.34 -9.55
CA GLY A 52 -12.59 -5.93 -8.33
C GLY A 52 -11.22 -6.56 -8.56
N SER A 53 -11.15 -7.53 -9.48
CA SER A 53 -9.90 -8.24 -9.80
C SER A 53 -8.78 -7.31 -10.26
N ARG A 54 -9.07 -6.36 -11.15
CA ARG A 54 -8.08 -5.35 -11.58
C ARG A 54 -7.57 -4.49 -10.44
N THR A 55 -8.44 -4.15 -9.50
CA THR A 55 -8.05 -3.37 -8.32
C THR A 55 -7.11 -4.15 -7.42
N ILE A 56 -7.37 -5.43 -7.19
CA ILE A 56 -6.48 -6.32 -6.41
C ILE A 56 -5.13 -6.47 -7.10
N VAL A 57 -5.09 -6.76 -8.41
CA VAL A 57 -3.84 -6.88 -9.17
C VAL A 57 -3.01 -5.61 -9.05
N ARG A 58 -3.63 -4.44 -9.26
CA ARG A 58 -2.95 -3.15 -9.12
C ARG A 58 -2.40 -2.92 -7.71
N LEU A 59 -3.16 -3.27 -6.67
CA LEU A 59 -2.70 -3.12 -5.29
C LEU A 59 -1.57 -4.10 -4.97
N HIS A 60 -1.65 -5.33 -5.47
CA HIS A 60 -0.61 -6.34 -5.35
C HIS A 60 0.70 -5.88 -6.00
N ASP A 61 0.64 -5.37 -7.23
CA ASP A 61 1.83 -4.87 -7.94
C ASP A 61 2.48 -3.71 -7.17
N ARG A 62 1.68 -2.80 -6.60
CA ARG A 62 2.19 -1.73 -5.73
C ARG A 62 2.88 -2.28 -4.48
N MET A 63 2.32 -3.32 -3.85
CA MET A 63 2.94 -3.97 -2.69
C MET A 63 4.28 -4.62 -3.06
N VAL A 64 4.35 -5.32 -4.19
CA VAL A 64 5.58 -5.97 -4.68
C VAL A 64 6.65 -4.91 -5.03
N ALA A 65 6.27 -3.87 -5.78
CA ALA A 65 7.19 -2.80 -6.17
C ALA A 65 7.75 -2.06 -4.94
N ASN A 66 6.93 -1.82 -3.92
CA ASN A 66 7.39 -1.19 -2.69
C ASN A 66 8.41 -2.06 -1.94
N ARG A 67 8.18 -3.38 -1.86
CA ARG A 67 9.14 -4.31 -1.26
C ARG A 67 10.47 -4.35 -2.01
N ALA A 68 10.43 -4.36 -3.35
CA ALA A 68 11.64 -4.34 -4.16
C ALA A 68 12.46 -3.07 -3.90
N ARG A 69 11.83 -1.89 -3.87
CA ARG A 69 12.50 -0.62 -3.53
C ARG A 69 13.15 -0.64 -2.15
N ALA A 70 12.45 -1.14 -1.14
CA ALA A 70 13.00 -1.27 0.21
C ALA A 70 14.22 -2.21 0.26
N ALA A 71 14.21 -3.30 -0.51
CA ALA A 71 15.35 -4.22 -0.62
C ALA A 71 16.56 -3.57 -1.31
N HIS A 72 16.35 -2.79 -2.38
CA HIS A 72 17.41 -2.04 -3.07
C HIS A 72 18.10 -1.03 -2.13
N HIS A 73 17.34 -0.20 -1.40
CA HIS A 73 17.92 0.75 -0.44
C HIS A 73 18.74 0.06 0.65
N ARG A 74 18.30 -1.13 1.13
CA ARG A 74 19.06 -1.89 2.13
C ARG A 74 20.37 -2.44 1.58
N ALA A 75 20.39 -2.85 0.30
CA ALA A 75 21.61 -3.31 -0.37
C ALA A 75 22.60 -2.15 -0.57
N GLU A 76 22.13 -0.98 -1.01
CA GLU A 76 22.95 0.24 -1.15
C GLU A 76 23.55 0.67 0.20
N ALA A 77 22.75 0.71 1.27
CA ALA A 77 23.22 1.04 2.61
C ALA A 77 24.30 0.06 3.12
N SER A 78 24.15 -1.24 2.86
CA SER A 78 25.16 -2.26 3.22
C SER A 78 26.47 -2.08 2.44
N SER A 79 26.40 -1.62 1.20
CA SER A 79 27.58 -1.35 0.37
C SER A 79 28.33 -0.09 0.82
N ALA A 80 27.60 0.96 1.24
CA ALA A 80 28.18 2.21 1.70
C ALA A 80 28.88 2.09 3.07
N VAL A 81 28.42 1.18 3.94
CA VAL A 81 29.08 0.87 5.23
C VAL A 81 30.39 0.07 5.05
N SER A 82 30.55 -0.60 3.91
CA SER A 82 31.72 -1.46 3.64
C SER A 82 32.83 -0.74 2.86
N ALA A 83 32.65 0.55 2.54
CA ALA A 83 33.57 1.41 1.79
C ALA A 83 34.17 2.50 2.69
#